data_AF-A0A7E4VGQ4-F1
#
_entry.id   AF-A0A7E4VGQ4-F1
#
_cell.length_a   1.000
_cell.length_b   1.000
_cell.length_c   1.000
_cell.angle_alpha   90.00
_cell.angle_beta   90.00
_cell.angle_gamma   90.00
#
_symmetry.space_group_name_H-M   'P 1'
#
loop_
_entity.id
_entity.type
_entity.pdbx_description
1 polymer ?
#
loop_
_entity_poly.entity_id
_entity_poly.type
_entity_poly.pdbx_seq_one_letter_code
_entity_poly.pdbx_strand_id
1 'polypeptide(L)'
;MPDCQLVTCGICYDEMEAKKGVATVECGHIFDKECMEQYVEHARQQIQMRYHDTDDEDRPQLEMRVPCPICRTPLEDDQFESPEKH
;
A
#
# COMPACT_ATOMS: atom_id res chain seq x y z
N MET A 1 -6.86 -2.85 -32.78
CA MET A 1 -6.52 -3.74 -31.66
C MET A 1 -6.62 -2.88 -30.43
N PRO A 2 -7.51 -3.11 -29.45
CA PRO A 2 -7.45 -2.34 -28.21
C PRO A 2 -6.17 -2.73 -27.48
N ASP A 3 -5.27 -1.76 -27.29
CA ASP A 3 -4.02 -1.93 -26.55
C ASP A 3 -4.32 -2.39 -25.12
N CYS A 4 -4.15 -3.69 -24.85
CA CYS A 4 -4.05 -4.20 -23.49
C CYS A 4 -2.76 -3.65 -22.89
N GLN A 5 -2.84 -2.50 -22.22
CA GLN A 5 -1.73 -1.95 -21.46
C GLN A 5 -1.46 -2.88 -20.27
N LEU A 6 -0.41 -3.69 -20.42
CA LEU A 6 0.15 -4.47 -19.33
C LEU A 6 1.02 -3.56 -18.46
N VAL A 7 0.87 -3.71 -17.15
CA VAL A 7 1.65 -2.99 -16.12
C VAL A 7 2.26 -4.02 -15.18
N THR A 8 3.38 -3.68 -14.55
CA THR A 8 4.09 -4.58 -13.64
C THR A 8 3.81 -4.21 -12.19
N CYS A 9 3.47 -5.19 -11.36
CA CYS A 9 3.32 -4.99 -9.92
C CYS A 9 4.66 -4.64 -9.28
N GLY A 10 4.70 -3.58 -8.47
CA GLY A 10 5.89 -3.23 -7.70
C GLY A 10 6.26 -4.15 -6.54
N ILE A 11 5.44 -5.17 -6.24
CA ILE A 11 5.66 -6.12 -5.13
C ILE A 11 6.06 -7.51 -5.65
N CYS A 12 5.23 -8.13 -6.48
CA CYS A 12 5.49 -9.47 -7.02
C CYS A 12 6.22 -9.47 -8.37
N TYR A 13 6.29 -8.31 -9.06
CA TYR A 13 6.87 -8.16 -10.39
C TYR A 13 6.17 -8.93 -11.51
N ASP A 14 4.94 -9.43 -11.29
CA ASP A 14 4.11 -10.00 -12.33
C ASP A 14 3.45 -8.92 -13.21
N GLU A 15 3.07 -9.33 -14.43
CA GLU A 15 2.34 -8.49 -15.39
C GLU A 15 0.83 -8.56 -15.15
N MET A 16 0.17 -7.40 -15.11
CA MET A 16 -1.28 -7.27 -14.96
C MET A 16 -1.91 -6.39 -16.04
N GLU A 17 -3.19 -6.61 -16.28
CA GLU A 17 -3.99 -5.70 -17.11
C GLU A 17 -4.33 -4.43 -16.32
N ALA A 18 -3.91 -3.26 -16.82
CA ALA A 18 -4.13 -1.96 -16.14
C ALA A 18 -5.61 -1.61 -15.84
N LYS A 19 -6.57 -2.34 -16.43
CA LYS A 19 -8.02 -2.14 -16.21
C LYS A 19 -8.63 -3.05 -15.14
N LYS A 20 -7.88 -4.03 -14.61
CA LYS A 20 -8.39 -5.00 -13.63
C LYS A 20 -7.36 -5.24 -12.54
N GLY A 21 -7.76 -5.02 -11.29
CA GLY A 21 -7.01 -5.52 -10.13
C GLY A 21 -5.81 -4.68 -9.71
N VAL A 22 -5.68 -3.44 -10.19
CA VAL A 22 -4.59 -2.54 -9.83
C VAL A 22 -5.01 -1.51 -8.79
N ALA A 23 -4.25 -1.46 -7.69
CA ALA A 23 -4.25 -0.33 -6.76
C ALA A 23 -3.24 0.71 -7.27
N THR A 24 -3.73 1.89 -7.63
CA THR A 24 -2.87 3.04 -7.90
C THR A 24 -2.86 3.90 -6.67
N VAL A 25 -1.69 4.01 -6.04
CA VAL A 25 -1.51 4.89 -4.89
C VAL A 25 -1.16 6.30 -5.37
N GLU A 26 -1.41 7.31 -4.54
CA GLU A 26 -1.18 8.73 -4.89
C GLU A 26 0.23 9.05 -5.40
N CYS A 27 1.23 8.31 -4.92
CA CYS A 27 2.61 8.43 -5.41
C CYS A 27 2.82 7.88 -6.84
N GLY A 28 1.76 7.43 -7.51
CA GLY A 28 1.76 6.98 -8.91
C GLY A 28 2.26 5.55 -9.14
N HIS A 29 2.60 4.82 -8.07
CA HIS A 29 3.02 3.43 -8.17
C HIS A 29 1.83 2.48 -8.24
N ILE A 30 2.03 1.37 -8.95
CA ILE A 30 0.98 0.43 -9.33
C ILE A 30 1.29 -0.94 -8.72
N PHE A 31 0.26 -1.53 -8.11
CA PHE A 31 0.37 -2.82 -7.44
C PHE A 31 -0.88 -3.66 -7.70
N ASP A 32 -0.74 -4.99 -7.65
CA ASP A 32 -1.89 -5.86 -7.48
C ASP A 32 -2.64 -5.50 -6.21
N LYS A 33 -3.97 -5.52 -6.28
CA LYS A 33 -4.81 -5.30 -5.11
C LYS A 33 -4.45 -6.27 -3.98
N GLU A 34 -4.33 -7.57 -4.28
CA GLU A 34 -4.01 -8.58 -3.27
C GLU A 34 -2.62 -8.41 -2.67
N CYS A 35 -1.62 -8.07 -3.49
CA CYS A 35 -0.26 -7.78 -2.98
C CYS A 35 -0.28 -6.56 -2.06
N MET A 36 -1.07 -5.54 -2.42
CA MET A 36 -1.16 -4.31 -1.67
C MET A 36 -1.90 -4.51 -0.33
N GLU A 37 -2.99 -5.27 -0.32
CA GLU A 37 -3.72 -5.61 0.90
C GLU A 37 -2.83 -6.36 1.90
N GLN A 38 -2.10 -7.39 1.44
CA GLN A 38 -1.15 -8.13 2.27
C GLN A 38 -0.02 -7.24 2.81
N TYR A 39 0.50 -6.34 1.96
CA TYR A 39 1.53 -5.39 2.36
C TYR A 39 1.04 -4.43 3.45
N VAL A 40 -0.16 -3.85 3.28
CA VAL A 40 -0.75 -2.90 4.24
C VAL A 40 -1.00 -3.58 5.58
N GLU A 41 -1.57 -4.79 5.58
CA GLU A 41 -1.79 -5.56 6.81
C GLU A 41 -0.47 -5.80 7.56
N HIS A 42 0.55 -6.28 6.85
CA HIS A 42 1.84 -6.57 7.44
C HIS A 42 2.55 -5.29 7.95
N ALA A 43 2.50 -4.21 7.18
CA ALA A 43 3.12 -2.95 7.56
C ALA A 43 2.44 -2.31 8.77
N ARG A 44 1.09 -2.34 8.85
CA ARG A 44 0.34 -1.87 10.01
C ARG A 44 0.73 -2.63 11.28
N GLN A 45 0.84 -3.96 11.18
CA GLN A 45 1.27 -4.78 12.31
C GLN A 45 2.68 -4.41 12.78
N GLN A 46 3.62 -4.19 11.85
CA GLN A 46 4.99 -3.78 12.20
C GLN A 46 5.04 -2.39 12.85
N ILE A 47 4.27 -1.43 12.33
CA ILE A 47 4.17 -0.08 12.90
C ILE A 47 3.62 -0.15 14.32
N GLN A 48 2.57 -0.94 14.54
CA GLN A 48 1.98 -1.12 15.87
C GLN A 48 2.97 -1.77 16.86
N MET A 49 3.72 -2.79 16.44
CA MET A 49 4.76 -3.39 17.28
C MET A 49 5.85 -2.39 17.67
N ARG A 50 6.33 -1.59 16.72
CA ARG A 50 7.33 -0.53 17.00
C ARG A 50 6.79 0.51 17.97
N TYR A 51 5.53 0.92 17.81
CA TYR A 51 4.89 1.87 18.71
C TYR A 51 4.83 1.36 20.16
N HIS A 52 4.57 0.06 20.35
CA HIS A 52 4.56 -0.57 21.67
C HIS A 52 5.95 -0.78 22.28
N ASP A 53 6.98 -0.99 21.45
CA ASP A 53 8.38 -1.15 21.89
C ASP A 53 9.05 0.20 22.19
N THR A 54 8.52 1.30 21.66
CA THR A 54 9.07 2.65 21.86
C THR A 54 8.63 3.23 23.21
N ASP A 55 9.58 3.83 23.92
CA ASP A 55 9.35 4.63 25.12
C ASP A 55 8.33 5.77 24.87
N ASP A 56 7.55 6.09 25.90
CA ASP A 56 6.47 7.09 25.80
C ASP A 56 6.95 8.49 25.37
N GLU A 57 8.21 8.84 25.64
CA GLU A 57 8.81 10.14 25.24
C GLU A 57 9.11 10.23 23.72
N ASP A 58 9.43 9.11 23.07
CA ASP A 58 9.80 9.06 21.65
C ASP A 58 8.62 8.71 20.72
N ARG A 59 7.58 8.09 21.28
CA ARG A 59 6.35 7.66 20.60
C ARG A 59 5.65 8.73 19.73
N PRO A 60 5.58 10.02 20.10
CA PRO A 60 4.94 11.06 19.25
C PRO A 60 5.66 11.32 17.92
N GLN A 61 6.92 10.88 17.79
CA GLN A 61 7.73 11.07 16.59
C GLN A 61 7.56 9.93 15.57
N LEU A 62 6.89 8.84 15.94
CA LEU A 62 6.66 7.72 15.02
C LEU A 62 5.57 8.04 14.00
N GLU A 63 5.91 7.86 12.72
CA GLU A 63 4.94 7.86 11.64
C GLU A 63 4.11 6.58 11.68
N MET A 64 2.82 6.73 11.96
CA MET A 64 1.86 5.61 12.05
C MET A 64 1.28 5.20 10.68
N ARG A 65 1.73 5.84 9.60
CA ARG A 65 1.23 5.62 8.24
C ARG A 65 2.03 4.52 7.55
N VAL A 66 1.35 3.74 6.72
CA VAL A 66 2.01 2.71 5.91
C VAL A 66 2.79 3.41 4.78
N PRO A 67 4.09 3.17 4.62
CA PRO A 67 4.87 3.77 3.54
C PRO A 67 4.63 3.01 2.22
N CYS A 68 4.78 3.68 1.07
CA CYS A 68 4.86 2.99 -0.22
C CYS A 68 6.10 2.06 -0.26
N PRO A 69 5.98 0.81 -0.75
CA PRO A 69 7.12 -0.11 -0.80
C PRO A 69 8.22 0.31 -1.78
N ILE A 70 7.92 1.20 -2.74
CA ILE A 70 8.89 1.67 -3.74
C ILE A 70 9.55 2.98 -3.31
N CYS A 71 8.74 4.01 -3.03
CA CYS A 71 9.25 5.37 -2.81
C CYS A 71 9.15 5.86 -1.36
N ARG A 72 8.56 5.05 -0.46
CA ARG A 72 8.32 5.37 0.95
C ARG A 72 7.42 6.58 1.23
N THR A 73 6.79 7.16 0.22
CA THR A 73 5.73 8.17 0.43
C THR A 73 4.64 7.56 1.31
N PRO A 74 4.21 8.22 2.40
CA PRO A 74 3.15 7.70 3.25
C PRO A 74 1.86 7.57 2.45
N LEU A 75 1.21 6.43 2.60
CA LEU A 75 -0.05 6.11 1.94
C LEU A 75 -1.22 6.60 2.81
N GLU A 76 -2.29 7.09 2.18
CA GLU A 76 -3.51 7.46 2.91
C GLU A 76 -4.40 6.22 3.12
N ASP A 77 -5.06 6.16 4.27
CA ASP A 77 -5.92 5.03 4.64
C ASP A 77 -7.13 4.84 3.71
N ASP A 78 -7.65 5.92 3.13
CA ASP A 78 -8.82 5.94 2.23
C ASP A 78 -8.55 5.22 0.88
N GLN A 79 -7.27 5.05 0.49
CA GLN A 79 -6.88 4.44 -0.79
C GLN A 79 -7.07 2.91 -0.83
N PHE A 80 -7.35 2.28 0.32
CA PHE A 80 -7.46 0.83 0.46
C PHE A 80 -8.83 0.37 0.94
N GLU A 81 -9.74 1.30 1.26
CA GLU A 81 -11.10 0.97 1.63
C GLU A 81 -11.83 0.47 0.37
N SER A 82 -12.24 -0.80 0.41
CA SER A 82 -13.17 -1.31 -0.60
C SER A 82 -14.41 -0.43 -0.59
N PRO A 83 -14.99 -0.05 -1.74
CA PRO A 83 -16.23 0.71 -1.76
C PRO A 83 -17.29 -0.09 -1.00
N GLU A 84 -17.60 0.33 0.22
CA GLU A 84 -18.70 -0.20 0.98
C GLU A 84 -19.98 0.18 0.24
N LYS A 85 -20.53 -0.84 -0.43
CA LYS A 85 -21.90 -1.05 -0.88
C LYS A 85 -22.88 0.05 -0.40
N HIS A 86 -23.35 0.87 -1.34
CA HIS A 86 -24.60 1.62 -1.19
C HIS A 86 -25.70 0.95 -2.02
#